data_AF-A0A960WQR5-F1
#
_entry.id   AF-A0A960WQR5-F1
#
_cell.length_a   1.000
_cell.length_b   1.000
_cell.length_c   1.000
_cell.angle_alpha   90.00
_cell.angle_beta   90.00
_cell.angle_gamma   90.00
#
_symmetry.space_group_name_H-M   'P 1'
#
loop_
_entity.id
_entity.type
_entity.pdbx_description
1 polymer ?
#
loop_
_entity_poly.entity_id
_entity_poly.type
_entity_poly.pdbx_seq_one_letter_code
_entity_poly.pdbx_strand_id
1 'polypeptide(L)'
;MKSFASVFNWIHFFAINKSPEYGFHKESAPSFYDLTEQGLTFAAGFFLVVSGKRWAAKLAGHRTGERDRAPDDGRQDKPASSHARADLRQGSEVPTLADTFLTLPADLRKVVHLELCKQALRIWDDYCDRKGTIEYVETVAGTKQVVDRNLPSAAIRAVTTGNDAESVASRYREPIAAMQDDDLEFPDEIEFAYYSIYNLFGRYVGSRIDDDWRIVNQALAAHGEGSDYASMLAAAIDRSDGPRGGGQVATRFEST
;
A
#
# COMPACT_ATOMS: atom_id res chain seq x y z
N MET A 1 14.45 -4.70 -20.32
CA MET A 1 13.85 -5.80 -19.54
C MET A 1 13.33 -5.20 -18.23
N LYS A 2 12.05 -4.81 -18.19
CA LYS A 2 11.41 -4.35 -16.95
C LYS A 2 11.25 -5.57 -16.02
N SER A 3 11.70 -5.42 -14.78
CA SER A 3 12.04 -6.51 -13.85
C SER A 3 10.81 -7.30 -13.39
N PHE A 4 10.97 -8.62 -13.26
CA PHE A 4 10.06 -9.56 -12.60
C PHE A 4 9.56 -9.08 -11.22
N ALA A 5 10.30 -8.16 -10.57
CA ALA A 5 9.92 -7.50 -9.33
C ALA A 5 8.69 -6.57 -9.46
N SER A 6 8.51 -5.90 -10.61
CA SER A 6 7.35 -5.01 -10.84
C SER A 6 6.05 -5.83 -10.96
N VAL A 7 6.12 -7.00 -11.61
CA VAL A 7 5.00 -7.95 -11.71
C VAL A 7 4.65 -8.54 -10.35
N PHE A 8 5.65 -8.83 -9.51
CA PHE A 8 5.42 -9.37 -8.16
C PHE A 8 4.79 -8.36 -7.19
N ASN A 9 5.15 -7.07 -7.31
CA ASN A 9 4.57 -6.02 -6.48
C ASN A 9 3.07 -5.80 -6.81
N TRP A 10 2.71 -5.96 -8.10
CA TRP A 10 1.33 -5.85 -8.57
C TRP A 10 0.46 -7.04 -8.15
N ILE A 11 1.00 -8.27 -8.17
CA ILE A 11 0.26 -9.46 -7.73
C ILE A 11 -0.02 -9.44 -6.21
N HIS A 12 0.90 -8.89 -5.41
CA HIS A 12 0.67 -8.74 -3.96
C HIS A 12 -0.43 -7.70 -3.65
N PHE A 13 -0.53 -6.65 -4.47
CA PHE A 13 -1.56 -5.62 -4.36
C PHE A 13 -2.99 -6.15 -4.63
N PHE A 14 -3.16 -7.14 -5.52
CA PHE A 14 -4.46 -7.77 -5.78
C PHE A 14 -4.82 -8.89 -4.79
N ALA A 15 -3.84 -9.65 -4.31
CA ALA A 15 -4.08 -10.75 -3.37
C ALA A 15 -4.57 -10.28 -1.98
N ILE A 16 -4.22 -9.06 -1.57
CA ILE A 16 -4.63 -8.48 -0.28
C ILE A 16 -6.05 -7.88 -0.34
N ASN A 17 -6.56 -7.52 -1.53
CA ASN A 17 -7.86 -6.84 -1.68
C ASN A 17 -9.06 -7.77 -1.97
N LYS A 18 -8.88 -9.10 -2.00
CA LYS A 18 -9.99 -10.09 -2.13
C LYS A 18 -10.48 -10.63 -0.78
N SER A 19 -10.63 -9.76 0.23
CA SER A 19 -11.36 -10.13 1.45
C SER A 19 -12.88 -10.20 1.16
N PRO A 20 -13.60 -11.26 1.58
CA PRO A 20 -15.04 -11.44 1.33
C PRO A 20 -15.98 -10.36 1.92
N GLU A 21 -15.45 -9.37 2.63
CA GLU A 21 -16.23 -8.36 3.35
C GLU A 21 -16.58 -7.11 2.52
N TYR A 22 -16.08 -6.96 1.28
CA TYR A 22 -16.38 -5.78 0.45
C TYR A 22 -17.47 -6.03 -0.59
N GLY A 23 -18.59 -5.32 -0.42
CA GLY A 23 -19.83 -5.45 -1.19
C GLY A 23 -19.76 -4.99 -2.66
N PHE A 24 -19.09 -5.79 -3.49
CA PHE A 24 -19.51 -5.92 -4.89
C PHE A 24 -20.69 -6.91 -4.95
N HIS A 25 -21.70 -6.58 -5.74
CA HIS A 25 -22.88 -7.42 -5.93
C HIS A 25 -22.45 -8.86 -6.23
N LYS A 26 -22.98 -9.83 -5.46
CA LYS A 26 -22.93 -11.25 -5.80
C LYS A 26 -23.67 -11.46 -7.12
N GLU A 27 -23.00 -11.27 -8.24
CA GLU A 27 -23.45 -11.83 -9.50
C GLU A 27 -23.31 -13.36 -9.37
N SER A 28 -24.42 -14.07 -9.57
CA SER A 28 -24.54 -15.52 -9.39
C SER A 28 -23.86 -16.33 -10.51
N ALA A 29 -22.99 -15.71 -11.29
CA ALA A 29 -22.17 -16.36 -12.30
C ALA A 29 -20.69 -16.18 -11.92
N PRO A 30 -19.83 -17.21 -12.09
CA PRO A 30 -18.40 -17.06 -11.88
C PRO A 30 -17.91 -15.91 -12.76
N SER A 31 -17.31 -14.90 -12.13
CA SER A 31 -16.80 -13.76 -12.87
C SER A 31 -15.70 -14.26 -13.82
N PHE A 32 -15.54 -13.61 -14.98
CA PHE A 32 -14.44 -13.92 -15.89
C PHE A 32 -13.06 -13.87 -15.18
N TYR A 33 -12.97 -13.07 -14.12
CA TYR A 33 -11.80 -12.97 -13.25
C TYR A 33 -11.55 -14.23 -12.41
N ASP A 34 -12.58 -14.91 -11.93
CA ASP A 34 -12.40 -16.15 -11.15
C ASP A 34 -11.91 -17.30 -12.03
N LEU A 35 -12.37 -17.36 -13.28
CA LEU A 35 -11.90 -18.33 -14.28
C LEU A 35 -10.44 -18.09 -14.68
N THR A 36 -10.05 -16.82 -14.87
CA THR A 36 -8.68 -16.47 -15.22
C THR A 36 -7.72 -16.65 -14.05
N GLU A 37 -8.15 -16.32 -12.83
CA GLU A 37 -7.37 -16.58 -11.60
C GLU A 37 -7.14 -18.08 -11.39
N GLN A 38 -8.18 -18.91 -11.47
CA GLN A 38 -8.04 -20.37 -11.37
C GLN A 38 -7.12 -20.93 -12.46
N GLY A 39 -7.22 -20.41 -13.69
CA GLY A 39 -6.33 -20.76 -14.79
C GLY A 39 -4.87 -20.41 -14.51
N LEU A 40 -4.61 -19.21 -13.99
CA LEU A 40 -3.28 -18.73 -13.62
C LEU A 40 -2.68 -19.52 -12.46
N THR A 41 -3.45 -19.81 -11.41
CA THR A 41 -3.00 -20.62 -10.28
C THR A 41 -2.65 -22.04 -10.74
N PHE A 42 -3.46 -22.63 -11.61
CA PHE A 42 -3.17 -23.95 -12.18
C PHE A 42 -1.90 -23.94 -13.02
N ALA A 43 -1.73 -22.94 -13.88
CA ALA A 43 -0.52 -22.78 -14.70
C ALA A 43 0.74 -22.63 -13.82
N ALA A 44 0.68 -21.77 -12.80
CA ALA A 44 1.79 -21.57 -11.86
C ALA A 44 2.16 -22.86 -11.12
N GLY A 45 1.16 -23.60 -10.60
CA GLY A 45 1.38 -24.90 -9.96
C GLY A 45 2.00 -25.92 -10.91
N PHE A 46 1.54 -25.97 -12.17
CA PHE A 46 2.11 -26.85 -13.18
C PHE A 46 3.58 -26.54 -13.47
N PHE A 47 3.93 -25.26 -13.64
CA PHE A 47 5.32 -24.85 -13.84
C PHE A 47 6.21 -25.18 -12.63
N LEU A 48 5.69 -25.06 -11.41
CA LEU A 48 6.42 -25.38 -10.18
C LEU A 48 6.71 -26.89 -10.08
N VAL A 49 5.74 -27.74 -10.45
CA VAL A 49 5.94 -29.20 -10.51
C VAL A 49 6.96 -29.59 -11.59
N VAL A 50 6.85 -29.02 -12.79
CA VAL A 50 7.76 -29.32 -13.91
C VAL A 50 9.19 -28.87 -13.60
N SER A 51 9.36 -27.67 -13.04
CA SER A 51 10.67 -27.16 -12.63
C SER A 51 11.25 -28.01 -11.49
N GLY A 52 10.46 -28.34 -10.46
CA GLY A 52 10.87 -29.22 -9.37
C GLY A 52 11.40 -30.57 -9.86
N LYS A 53 10.72 -31.21 -10.82
CA LYS A 53 11.19 -32.48 -11.43
C LYS A 53 12.52 -32.32 -12.16
N ARG A 54 12.73 -31.22 -12.90
CA ARG A 54 14.00 -30.94 -13.59
C ARG A 54 15.16 -30.74 -12.60
N TRP A 55 14.92 -30.00 -11.53
CA TRP A 55 15.93 -29.80 -10.47
C TRP A 55 16.25 -31.10 -9.73
N ALA A 56 15.24 -31.91 -9.40
CA ALA A 56 15.43 -33.22 -8.77
C ALA A 56 16.27 -34.16 -9.64
N ALA A 57 16.02 -34.23 -10.95
CA ALA A 57 16.81 -35.04 -11.88
C ALA A 57 18.28 -34.57 -11.96
N LYS A 58 18.50 -33.24 -11.99
CA LYS A 58 19.85 -32.65 -12.01
C LYS A 58 20.63 -32.93 -10.71
N LEU A 59 19.96 -32.89 -9.57
CA LEU A 59 20.56 -33.18 -8.27
C LEU A 59 20.81 -34.68 -8.05
N ALA A 60 19.92 -35.55 -8.55
CA ALA A 60 20.10 -36.99 -8.49
C ALA A 60 21.28 -37.46 -9.38
N GLY A 61 21.46 -36.86 -10.55
CA GLY A 61 22.59 -37.15 -11.44
C GLY A 61 23.97 -36.82 -10.86
N HIS A 62 24.05 -35.91 -9.88
CA HIS A 62 25.31 -35.53 -9.24
C HIS A 62 25.75 -36.46 -8.11
N ARG A 63 24.89 -37.38 -7.62
CA ARG A 63 25.23 -38.30 -6.50
C ARG A 63 25.81 -39.65 -6.92
N THR A 64 25.90 -39.94 -8.22
CA THR A 64 26.37 -41.25 -8.72
C THR A 64 27.89 -41.37 -8.87
N GLY A 65 28.67 -40.34 -8.53
CA GLY A 65 30.14 -40.35 -8.70
C GLY A 65 30.98 -40.54 -7.43
N GLU A 66 30.37 -40.59 -6.24
CA GLU A 66 31.12 -40.51 -4.97
C GLU A 66 30.67 -41.60 -3.99
N ARG A 67 30.80 -42.86 -4.43
CA ARG A 67 30.79 -44.06 -3.59
C ARG A 67 31.92 -44.95 -4.03
N ASP A 68 33.14 -44.60 -3.62
CA ASP A 68 34.22 -45.55 -3.40
C ASP A 68 35.31 -44.88 -2.57
N ARG A 69 35.16 -44.96 -1.25
CA ARG A 69 36.22 -45.07 -0.23
C ARG A 69 35.60 -45.00 1.16
N ALA A 70 35.43 -46.18 1.77
CA ALA A 70 35.46 -46.30 3.21
C ALA A 70 36.89 -46.02 3.71
N PRO A 71 37.03 -45.47 4.92
CA PRO A 71 37.60 -46.34 5.95
C PRO A 71 36.79 -46.35 7.24
N ASP A 72 36.84 -47.53 7.83
CA ASP A 72 36.44 -47.94 9.16
C ASP A 72 37.35 -47.30 10.22
N ASP A 73 36.79 -46.47 11.10
CA ASP A 73 37.13 -46.40 12.52
C ASP A 73 35.86 -45.96 13.27
N GLY A 74 35.54 -46.48 14.45
CA GLY A 74 36.23 -46.08 15.67
C GLY A 74 35.25 -45.40 16.62
N ARG A 75 34.30 -46.19 17.14
CA ARG A 75 33.58 -46.03 18.41
C ARG A 75 33.96 -44.79 19.25
N GLN A 76 33.01 -43.88 19.49
CA GLN A 76 32.97 -43.09 20.73
C GLN A 76 31.54 -42.69 21.11
N ASP A 77 31.17 -43.13 22.31
CA ASP A 77 29.93 -42.87 23.02
C ASP A 77 29.74 -41.36 23.27
N LYS A 78 28.51 -40.85 23.07
CA LYS A 78 28.13 -39.51 23.53
C LYS A 78 26.84 -39.58 24.34
N PRO A 79 26.85 -39.17 25.62
CA PRO A 79 25.72 -39.32 26.52
C PRO A 79 24.61 -38.29 26.26
N ALA A 80 23.44 -38.67 26.76
CA ALA A 80 22.18 -37.98 26.70
C ALA A 80 22.13 -36.64 27.44
N SER A 81 21.17 -35.83 26.99
CA SER A 81 20.38 -34.83 27.74
C SER A 81 21.13 -33.68 28.41
N SER A 82 20.91 -32.47 27.89
CA SER A 82 20.68 -31.33 28.78
C SER A 82 19.68 -30.37 28.12
N HIS A 83 18.62 -30.12 28.87
CA HIS A 83 17.58 -29.13 28.60
C HIS A 83 18.20 -27.74 28.37
N ALA A 84 18.49 -27.39 27.13
CA ALA A 84 18.55 -25.99 26.74
C ALA A 84 17.10 -25.50 26.60
N ARG A 85 16.53 -25.05 27.72
CA ARG A 85 15.43 -24.08 27.71
C ARG A 85 15.88 -22.97 26.77
N ALA A 86 15.30 -22.94 25.58
CA ALA A 86 15.23 -21.72 24.80
C ALA A 86 14.38 -20.75 25.62
N ASP A 87 15.05 -20.02 26.50
CA ASP A 87 14.59 -18.71 26.94
C ASP A 87 14.41 -17.91 25.65
N LEU A 88 13.20 -17.97 25.12
CA LEU A 88 12.61 -17.02 24.20
C LEU A 88 12.78 -15.66 24.87
N ARG A 89 13.95 -15.05 24.63
CA ARG A 89 14.15 -13.63 24.78
C ARG A 89 13.01 -12.99 24.01
N GLN A 90 12.00 -12.53 24.74
CA GLN A 90 11.14 -11.44 24.32
C GLN A 90 12.08 -10.26 24.08
N GLY A 91 12.70 -10.23 22.91
CA GLY A 91 13.35 -9.04 22.41
C GLY A 91 12.25 -8.01 22.35
N SER A 92 12.40 -6.95 23.14
CA SER A 92 11.63 -5.73 22.97
C SER A 92 11.94 -5.21 21.57
N GLU A 93 11.22 -5.72 20.56
CA GLU A 93 11.28 -5.15 19.22
C GLU A 93 10.85 -3.70 19.36
N VAL A 94 11.75 -2.80 18.99
CA VAL A 94 11.47 -1.38 18.96
C VAL A 94 10.33 -1.19 17.95
N PRO A 95 9.17 -0.66 18.35
CA PRO A 95 8.04 -0.48 17.45
C PRO A 95 8.47 0.33 16.23
N THR A 96 8.05 -0.09 15.04
CA THR A 96 8.32 0.69 13.83
C THR A 96 7.48 1.98 13.84
N LEU A 97 7.83 2.95 12.99
CA LEU A 97 6.99 4.13 12.81
C LEU A 97 5.60 3.80 12.23
N ALA A 98 5.50 2.72 11.44
CA ALA A 98 4.23 2.21 10.96
C ALA A 98 3.37 1.70 12.13
N ASP A 99 3.95 0.90 13.03
CA ASP A 99 3.26 0.44 14.24
C ASP A 99 2.83 1.62 15.13
N THR A 100 3.73 2.59 15.29
CA THR A 100 3.45 3.82 16.03
C THR A 100 2.26 4.57 15.43
N PHE A 101 2.24 4.75 14.11
CA PHE A 101 1.11 5.38 13.42
C PHE A 101 -0.20 4.59 13.58
N LEU A 102 -0.17 3.27 13.40
CA LEU A 102 -1.36 2.41 13.44
C LEU A 102 -2.00 2.35 14.84
N THR A 103 -1.21 2.57 15.89
CA THR A 103 -1.70 2.63 17.28
C THR A 103 -2.32 3.98 17.67
N LEU A 104 -2.21 5.01 16.81
CA LEU A 104 -2.84 6.31 17.07
C LEU A 104 -4.38 6.23 17.06
N PRO A 105 -5.08 7.04 17.86
CA PRO A 105 -6.52 7.25 17.72
C PRO A 105 -6.92 7.69 16.31
N ALA A 106 -8.12 7.32 15.87
CA ALA A 106 -8.61 7.62 14.52
C ALA A 106 -8.55 9.12 14.15
N ASP A 107 -8.89 10.00 15.09
CA ASP A 107 -8.83 11.45 14.87
C ASP A 107 -7.40 11.94 14.62
N LEU A 108 -6.41 11.39 15.34
CA LEU A 108 -5.00 11.71 15.13
C LEU A 108 -4.48 11.13 13.81
N ARG A 109 -4.90 9.91 13.44
CA ARG A 109 -4.57 9.34 12.11
C ARG A 109 -5.09 10.22 10.98
N LYS A 110 -6.30 10.79 11.12
CA LYS A 110 -6.84 11.76 10.16
C LYS A 110 -5.96 13.00 10.02
N VAL A 111 -5.46 13.54 11.13
CA VAL A 111 -4.55 14.68 11.12
C VAL A 111 -3.24 14.32 10.40
N VAL A 112 -2.64 13.18 10.72
CA VAL A 112 -1.42 12.70 10.04
C VAL A 112 -1.64 12.53 8.53
N HIS A 113 -2.73 11.88 8.12
CA HIS A 113 -3.07 11.72 6.71
C HIS A 113 -3.22 13.06 6.00
N LEU A 114 -3.95 14.01 6.60
CA LEU A 114 -4.13 15.35 6.04
C LEU A 114 -2.79 16.08 5.87
N GLU A 115 -1.90 16.00 6.86
CA GLU A 115 -0.59 16.65 6.80
C GLU A 115 0.33 16.07 5.72
N LEU A 116 0.33 14.74 5.54
CA LEU A 116 1.11 14.10 4.47
C LEU A 116 0.49 14.38 3.10
N CYS A 117 -0.83 14.28 2.95
CA CYS A 117 -1.50 14.55 1.68
C CYS A 117 -1.42 16.03 1.27
N LYS A 118 -1.35 16.98 2.20
CA LYS A 118 -1.04 18.40 1.89
C LYS A 118 0.35 18.58 1.31
N GLN A 119 1.33 17.76 1.72
CA GLN A 119 2.67 17.78 1.13
C GLN A 119 2.64 17.17 -0.27
N ALA A 120 1.96 16.02 -0.45
CA ALA A 120 1.72 15.42 -1.76
C ALA A 120 0.98 16.37 -2.73
N LEU A 121 0.03 17.17 -2.23
CA LEU A 121 -0.64 18.20 -3.03
C LEU A 121 0.34 19.22 -3.63
N ARG A 122 1.38 19.62 -2.90
CA ARG A 122 2.39 20.55 -3.43
C ARG A 122 3.16 19.94 -4.60
N ILE A 123 3.46 18.64 -4.52
CA ILE A 123 4.13 17.90 -5.60
C ILE A 123 3.24 17.84 -6.84
N TRP A 124 1.94 17.60 -6.65
CA TRP A 124 0.94 17.66 -7.71
C TRP A 124 0.85 19.06 -8.35
N ASP A 125 0.76 20.11 -7.53
CA ASP A 125 0.66 21.49 -8.00
C ASP A 125 1.90 21.90 -8.80
N ASP A 126 3.09 21.61 -8.29
CA ASP A 126 4.37 21.85 -8.97
C ASP A 126 4.45 21.11 -10.32
N TYR A 127 3.95 19.87 -10.38
CA TYR A 127 3.88 19.13 -11.63
C TYR A 127 2.93 19.79 -12.63
N CYS A 128 1.74 20.18 -12.19
CA CYS A 128 0.76 20.86 -13.03
C CYS A 128 1.29 22.20 -13.55
N ASP A 129 2.01 22.97 -12.72
CA ASP A 129 2.62 24.23 -13.14
C ASP A 129 3.69 24.04 -14.21
N ARG A 130 4.49 22.97 -14.14
CA ARG A 130 5.49 22.65 -15.17
C ARG A 130 4.88 22.06 -16.44
N LYS A 131 3.89 21.18 -16.30
CA LYS A 131 3.30 20.42 -17.40
C LYS A 131 2.25 21.22 -18.17
N GLY A 132 1.54 22.11 -17.50
CA GLY A 132 0.38 22.82 -18.05
C GLY A 132 -0.85 21.93 -18.10
N THR A 133 -1.66 22.07 -19.14
CA THR A 133 -2.86 21.24 -19.36
C THR A 133 -2.46 19.79 -19.61
N ILE A 134 -3.04 18.87 -18.84
CA ILE A 134 -2.85 17.42 -18.99
C ILE A 134 -4.07 16.88 -19.72
N GLU A 135 -3.85 16.28 -20.89
CA GLU A 135 -4.90 15.73 -21.74
C GLU A 135 -4.64 14.24 -21.94
N TYR A 136 -5.71 13.45 -22.04
CA TYR A 136 -5.67 12.03 -22.37
C TYR A 136 -6.86 11.67 -23.28
N VAL A 137 -6.85 10.46 -23.83
CA VAL A 137 -7.93 9.94 -24.66
C VAL A 137 -8.43 8.67 -24.01
N GLU A 138 -9.71 8.63 -23.63
CA GLU A 138 -10.30 7.40 -23.11
C GLU A 138 -10.48 6.37 -24.24
N THR A 139 -10.07 5.13 -23.98
CA THR A 139 -10.11 4.06 -24.99
C THR A 139 -11.54 3.64 -25.33
N VAL A 140 -12.50 3.82 -24.41
CA VAL A 140 -13.89 3.37 -24.61
C VAL A 140 -14.64 4.22 -25.64
N ALA A 141 -14.71 5.54 -25.45
CA ALA A 141 -15.40 6.41 -26.41
C ALA A 141 -14.46 7.17 -27.35
N GLY A 142 -13.14 7.10 -27.15
CA GLY A 142 -12.15 7.81 -27.96
C GLY A 142 -12.20 9.32 -27.79
N THR A 143 -12.84 9.82 -26.72
CA THR A 143 -12.98 11.26 -26.50
C THR A 143 -11.74 11.83 -25.81
N LYS A 144 -11.39 13.06 -26.19
CA LYS A 144 -10.29 13.79 -25.57
C LYS A 144 -10.75 14.39 -24.25
N GLN A 145 -10.08 14.03 -23.17
CA GLN A 145 -10.37 14.48 -21.82
C GLN A 145 -9.25 15.37 -21.29
N VAL A 146 -9.58 16.19 -20.29
CA VAL A 146 -8.63 17.06 -19.60
C VAL A 146 -8.65 16.72 -18.11
N VAL A 147 -7.48 16.48 -17.53
CA VAL A 147 -7.39 16.23 -16.08
C VAL A 147 -7.66 17.53 -15.35
N ASP A 148 -8.59 17.47 -14.40
CA ASP A 148 -8.92 18.59 -13.53
C ASP A 148 -7.80 18.83 -12.51
N ARG A 149 -6.97 19.84 -12.78
CA ARG A 149 -5.88 20.28 -11.89
C ARG A 149 -6.33 20.51 -10.45
N ASN A 150 -7.53 21.04 -10.24
CA ASN A 150 -7.97 21.47 -8.92
C ASN A 150 -8.60 20.33 -8.10
N LEU A 151 -8.81 19.17 -8.71
CA LEU A 151 -9.51 18.05 -8.09
C LEU A 151 -8.83 17.55 -6.79
N PRO A 152 -7.49 17.36 -6.72
CA PRO A 152 -6.83 17.00 -5.46
C PRO A 152 -7.02 18.03 -4.34
N SER A 153 -6.97 19.33 -4.67
CA SER A 153 -7.21 20.39 -3.68
C SER A 153 -8.66 20.36 -3.15
N ALA A 154 -9.63 20.09 -4.04
CA ALA A 154 -11.04 19.95 -3.68
C ALA A 154 -11.27 18.75 -2.77
N ALA A 155 -10.57 17.64 -3.01
CA ALA A 155 -10.62 16.45 -2.17
C ALA A 155 -10.14 16.73 -0.73
N ILE A 156 -9.02 17.42 -0.57
CA ILE A 156 -8.52 17.82 0.76
C ILE A 156 -9.49 18.76 1.47
N ARG A 157 -10.09 19.72 0.74
CA ARG A 157 -11.15 20.57 1.31
C ARG A 157 -12.35 19.75 1.79
N ALA A 158 -12.83 18.82 0.99
CA ALA A 158 -13.96 17.95 1.34
C ALA A 158 -13.68 17.10 2.59
N VAL A 159 -12.46 16.56 2.74
CA VAL A 159 -12.05 15.81 3.94
C VAL A 159 -11.99 16.70 5.17
N THR A 160 -11.51 17.93 4.99
CA THR A 160 -11.39 18.93 6.06
C THR A 160 -12.78 19.36 6.56
N THR A 161 -13.72 19.60 5.65
CA THR A 161 -15.10 20.01 6.00
C THR A 161 -16.01 18.83 6.33
N GLY A 162 -15.61 17.60 5.97
CA GLY A 162 -16.42 16.40 6.14
C GLY A 162 -17.60 16.32 5.16
N ASN A 163 -17.55 17.03 4.02
CA ASN A 163 -18.64 17.06 3.05
C ASN A 163 -18.13 17.16 1.60
N ASP A 164 -18.73 16.39 0.69
CA ASP A 164 -18.44 16.44 -0.75
C ASP A 164 -19.28 17.51 -1.48
N ALA A 165 -19.03 18.78 -1.15
CA ALA A 165 -19.79 19.90 -1.73
C ALA A 165 -19.48 20.15 -3.23
N GLU A 166 -18.32 19.72 -3.71
CA GLU A 166 -17.83 19.99 -5.08
C GLU A 166 -17.95 18.76 -6.00
N SER A 167 -18.73 17.76 -5.61
CA SER A 167 -18.92 16.50 -6.34
C SER A 167 -17.61 15.81 -6.70
N VAL A 168 -16.62 15.89 -5.80
CA VAL A 168 -15.28 15.31 -5.90
C VAL A 168 -15.38 13.82 -6.22
N ALA A 169 -16.29 13.09 -5.58
CA ALA A 169 -16.47 11.66 -5.83
C ALA A 169 -16.80 11.36 -7.30
N SER A 170 -17.62 12.18 -7.95
CA SER A 170 -17.94 12.02 -9.37
C SER A 170 -16.78 12.43 -10.28
N ARG A 171 -16.06 13.50 -9.93
CA ARG A 171 -14.96 14.05 -10.74
C ARG A 171 -13.75 13.13 -10.77
N TYR A 172 -13.52 12.34 -9.71
CA TYR A 172 -12.47 11.33 -9.70
C TYR A 172 -12.80 10.07 -10.50
N ARG A 173 -14.06 9.80 -10.87
CA ARG A 173 -14.41 8.52 -11.52
C ARG A 173 -13.63 8.31 -12.80
N GLU A 174 -13.62 9.33 -13.67
CA GLU A 174 -13.03 9.22 -15.00
C GLU A 174 -11.50 9.15 -14.95
N PRO A 175 -10.77 10.07 -14.26
CA PRO A 175 -9.32 9.97 -14.20
C PRO A 175 -8.83 8.68 -13.55
N ILE A 176 -9.53 8.15 -12.54
CA ILE A 176 -9.15 6.89 -11.89
C ILE A 176 -9.36 5.71 -12.83
N ALA A 177 -10.47 5.66 -13.57
CA ALA A 177 -10.69 4.63 -14.58
C ALA A 177 -9.62 4.70 -15.69
N ALA A 178 -9.36 5.90 -16.22
CA ALA A 178 -8.34 6.11 -17.24
C ALA A 178 -6.93 5.68 -16.78
N MET A 179 -6.58 5.93 -15.51
CA MET A 179 -5.30 5.44 -14.96
C MET A 179 -5.25 3.92 -14.80
N GLN A 180 -6.38 3.26 -14.55
CA GLN A 180 -6.46 1.80 -14.42
C GLN A 180 -6.42 1.08 -15.78
N ASP A 181 -6.91 1.76 -16.81
CA ASP A 181 -6.96 1.26 -18.18
C ASP A 181 -5.73 1.67 -19.02
N ASP A 182 -4.71 2.26 -18.39
CA ASP A 182 -3.48 2.79 -19.01
C ASP A 182 -3.71 3.93 -20.04
N ASP A 183 -4.90 4.55 -20.03
CA ASP A 183 -5.24 5.71 -20.88
C ASP A 183 -4.60 7.01 -20.36
N LEU A 184 -4.35 7.09 -19.05
CA LEU A 184 -3.73 8.22 -18.37
C LEU A 184 -2.53 7.75 -17.54
N GLU A 185 -1.32 8.05 -18.00
CA GLU A 185 -0.08 7.71 -17.30
C GLU A 185 0.55 8.97 -16.65
N PHE A 186 0.84 8.88 -15.36
CA PHE A 186 1.63 9.88 -14.63
C PHE A 186 3.02 9.31 -14.32
N PRO A 187 4.03 10.17 -14.12
CA PRO A 187 5.24 9.74 -13.42
C PRO A 187 4.90 9.19 -12.04
N ASP A 188 5.62 8.17 -11.58
CA ASP A 188 5.37 7.44 -10.33
C ASP A 188 5.10 8.37 -9.13
N GLU A 189 5.93 9.40 -8.93
CA GLU A 189 5.77 10.35 -7.82
C GLU A 189 4.42 11.09 -7.86
N ILE A 190 3.97 11.42 -9.07
CA ILE A 190 2.73 12.16 -9.31
C ILE A 190 1.53 11.23 -9.18
N GLU A 191 1.65 9.99 -9.68
CA GLU A 191 0.66 8.95 -9.47
C GLU A 191 0.43 8.68 -7.98
N PHE A 192 1.52 8.51 -7.21
CA PHE A 192 1.44 8.32 -5.76
C PHE A 192 0.80 9.52 -5.05
N ALA A 193 1.17 10.75 -5.45
CA ALA A 193 0.54 11.96 -4.92
C ALA A 193 -0.97 11.93 -5.17
N TYR A 194 -1.38 11.68 -6.42
CA TYR A 194 -2.77 11.68 -6.85
C TYR A 194 -3.60 10.60 -6.13
N TYR A 195 -3.09 9.37 -6.07
CA TYR A 195 -3.76 8.27 -5.38
C TYR A 195 -3.83 8.48 -3.87
N SER A 196 -2.79 9.02 -3.23
CA SER A 196 -2.83 9.27 -1.78
C SER A 196 -3.98 10.21 -1.41
N ILE A 197 -4.22 11.25 -2.22
CA ILE A 197 -5.27 12.24 -2.01
C ILE A 197 -6.66 11.67 -2.34
N TYR A 198 -6.78 10.91 -3.45
CA TYR A 198 -7.99 10.16 -3.77
C TYR A 198 -8.37 9.20 -2.63
N ASN A 199 -7.38 8.48 -2.09
CA ASN A 199 -7.60 7.51 -1.03
C ASN A 199 -7.93 8.18 0.31
N LEU A 200 -7.31 9.32 0.63
CA LEU A 200 -7.71 10.17 1.76
C LEU A 200 -9.19 10.56 1.67
N PHE A 201 -9.64 11.04 0.51
CA PHE A 201 -11.04 11.39 0.28
C PHE A 201 -11.95 10.17 0.42
N GLY A 202 -11.58 9.05 -0.21
CA GLY A 202 -12.30 7.78 -0.10
C GLY A 202 -12.44 7.30 1.35
N ARG A 203 -11.41 7.48 2.19
CA ARG A 203 -11.42 7.07 3.59
C ARG A 203 -12.39 7.89 4.44
N TYR A 204 -12.35 9.22 4.32
CA TYR A 204 -13.02 10.11 5.28
C TYR A 204 -14.35 10.70 4.79
N VAL A 205 -14.62 10.67 3.48
CA VAL A 205 -15.85 11.20 2.90
C VAL A 205 -16.60 10.13 2.11
N GLY A 206 -15.88 9.28 1.37
CA GLY A 206 -16.49 8.27 0.50
C GLY A 206 -16.79 6.91 1.14
N SER A 207 -16.27 6.62 2.33
CA SER A 207 -16.32 5.30 3.00
C SER A 207 -15.87 4.12 2.11
N ARG A 208 -14.78 4.28 1.34
CA ARG A 208 -14.31 3.28 0.35
C ARG A 208 -13.04 2.53 0.71
N ILE A 209 -12.32 2.94 1.76
CA ILE A 209 -10.98 2.45 2.07
C ILE A 209 -10.86 2.24 3.57
N ASP A 210 -10.34 1.08 3.97
CA ASP A 210 -10.06 0.77 5.38
C ASP A 210 -8.56 0.57 5.67
N ASP A 211 -7.71 0.69 4.65
CA ASP A 211 -6.25 0.66 4.83
C ASP A 211 -5.70 2.08 5.05
N ASP A 212 -5.58 2.46 6.32
CA ASP A 212 -4.99 3.73 6.74
C ASP A 212 -3.50 3.83 6.31
N TRP A 213 -2.75 2.71 6.35
CA TRP A 213 -1.33 2.71 6.03
C TRP A 213 -1.06 3.00 4.55
N ARG A 214 -1.95 2.54 3.65
CA ARG A 214 -1.83 2.81 2.22
C ARG A 214 -1.77 4.30 1.90
N ILE A 215 -2.57 5.13 2.58
CA ILE A 215 -2.58 6.59 2.36
C ILE A 215 -1.22 7.18 2.74
N VAL A 216 -0.69 6.79 3.91
CA VAL A 216 0.64 7.22 4.39
C VAL A 216 1.73 6.80 3.41
N ASN A 217 1.76 5.52 3.03
CA ASN A 217 2.80 4.97 2.17
C ASN A 217 2.82 5.67 0.79
N GLN A 218 1.66 5.90 0.19
CA GLN A 218 1.58 6.61 -1.09
C GLN A 218 1.96 8.09 -0.95
N ALA A 219 1.52 8.77 0.10
CA ALA A 219 1.87 10.17 0.32
C ALA A 219 3.39 10.35 0.53
N LEU A 220 4.06 9.42 1.21
CA LEU A 220 5.51 9.42 1.38
C LEU A 220 6.23 9.10 0.06
N ALA A 221 5.77 8.08 -0.67
CA ALA A 221 6.34 7.68 -1.97
C ALA A 221 6.28 8.79 -3.03
N ALA A 222 5.31 9.71 -2.92
CA ALA A 222 5.23 10.89 -3.79
C ALA A 222 6.48 11.78 -3.74
N HIS A 223 7.27 11.74 -2.66
CA HIS A 223 8.50 12.54 -2.53
C HIS A 223 9.70 11.96 -3.30
N GLY A 224 9.55 10.82 -3.96
CA GLY A 224 10.58 10.18 -4.77
C GLY A 224 11.73 9.59 -3.96
N GLU A 225 12.65 8.93 -4.67
CA GLU A 225 13.81 8.27 -4.07
C GLU A 225 14.74 9.26 -3.35
N GLY A 226 15.29 8.85 -2.20
CA GLY A 226 16.24 9.65 -1.42
C GLY A 226 15.62 10.57 -0.37
N SER A 227 14.29 10.61 -0.29
CA SER A 227 13.57 11.32 0.77
C SER A 227 13.62 10.56 2.10
N ASP A 228 13.72 11.30 3.22
CA ASP A 228 13.72 10.72 4.56
C ASP A 228 12.29 10.49 5.07
N TYR A 229 11.68 9.38 4.63
CA TYR A 229 10.32 9.01 4.97
C TYR A 229 10.09 8.85 6.47
N ALA A 230 11.10 8.37 7.20
CA ALA A 230 11.03 8.18 8.64
C ALA A 230 10.89 9.52 9.36
N SER A 231 11.75 10.48 9.03
CA SER A 231 11.68 11.84 9.60
C SER A 231 10.38 12.55 9.23
N MET A 232 9.89 12.36 8.00
CA MET A 232 8.63 12.96 7.55
C MET A 232 7.42 12.42 8.32
N LEU A 233 7.32 11.09 8.48
CA LEU A 233 6.24 10.45 9.23
C LEU A 233 6.32 10.82 10.71
N ALA A 234 7.50 10.74 11.33
CA ALA A 234 7.69 11.14 12.72
C ALA A 234 7.26 12.60 12.94
N ALA A 235 7.68 13.53 12.08
CA ALA A 235 7.28 14.92 12.18
C ALA A 235 5.76 15.14 11.99
N ALA A 236 5.10 14.33 11.16
CA ALA A 236 3.65 14.39 11.01
C ALA A 236 2.92 13.87 12.26
N ILE A 237 3.41 12.78 12.86
CA ILE A 237 2.90 12.23 14.13
C ILE A 237 3.07 13.26 15.26
N ASP A 238 4.27 13.82 15.43
CA ASP A 238 4.58 14.80 16.48
C ASP A 238 3.68 16.05 16.37
N ARG A 239 3.39 16.51 15.15
CA ARG A 239 2.47 17.63 14.92
C ARG A 239 1.02 17.27 15.22
N SER A 240 0.61 16.01 15.02
CA SER A 240 -0.74 15.55 15.33
C SER A 240 -1.00 15.48 16.84
N ASP A 241 0.05 15.19 17.62
CA ASP A 241 0.02 15.15 19.09
C ASP A 241 0.11 16.55 19.75
N GLY A 242 -0.04 17.63 18.95
CA GLY A 242 -0.03 19.03 19.39
C GLY A 242 -0.83 19.26 20.68
N PRO A 243 -0.51 20.33 21.45
CA PRO A 243 -0.75 20.39 22.89
C PRO A 243 -2.20 20.03 23.22
N ARG A 244 -2.41 18.77 23.66
CA ARG A 244 -3.69 18.27 24.15
C ARG A 244 -4.22 19.30 25.12
N GLY A 245 -5.38 19.86 24.82
CA GLY A 245 -5.85 21.10 25.38
C GLY A 245 -5.46 21.35 26.85
N GLY A 246 -4.72 22.42 27.08
CA GLY A 246 -4.91 23.30 28.24
C GLY A 246 -6.28 23.99 28.21
N GLY A 247 -7.31 23.31 27.69
CA GLY A 247 -8.71 23.67 27.77
C GLY A 247 -9.28 23.15 29.09
N GLN A 248 -8.70 23.58 30.21
CA GLN A 248 -9.52 23.85 31.38
C GLN A 248 -10.44 24.99 30.96
N VAL A 249 -11.63 24.62 30.49
CA VAL A 249 -12.74 25.56 30.40
C VAL A 249 -12.95 26.05 31.82
N ALA A 250 -12.48 27.26 32.10
CA ALA A 250 -12.86 27.99 33.29
C ALA A 250 -14.38 28.17 33.22
N THR A 251 -15.11 27.28 33.88
CA THR A 251 -16.48 27.54 34.32
C THR A 251 -16.42 28.70 35.29
N ARG A 252 -16.44 29.92 34.77
CA ARG A 252 -16.82 31.10 35.54
C ARG A 252 -18.32 31.29 35.34
N PHE A 253 -19.07 30.45 36.04
CA PHE A 253 -20.37 30.84 36.56
C PHE A 253 -20.14 31.76 37.76
N GLU A 254 -21.13 32.62 38.00
CA GLU A 254 -21.31 33.56 39.12
C GLU A 254 -20.69 34.95 38.96
N SER A 255 -21.36 36.07 39.26
CA SER A 255 -22.77 36.46 39.48
C SER A 255 -22.64 37.91 39.92
N THR A 256 -23.12 38.88 39.15
CA THR A 256 -23.74 40.14 39.66
C THR A 256 -24.30 40.96 38.51
#